data_AF-A0A3D4B7F5-F1
#
_entry.id   AF-A0A3D4B7F5-F1
#
_cell.length_a   1.000
_cell.length_b   1.000
_cell.length_c   1.000
_cell.angle_alpha   90.00
_cell.angle_beta   90.00
_cell.angle_gamma   90.00
#
_symmetry.space_group_name_H-M   'P 1'
#
loop_
_entity.id
_entity.type
_entity.pdbx_description
1 polymer ?
#
loop_
_entity_poly.entity_id
_entity_poly.type
_entity_poly.pdbx_seq_one_letter_code
_entity_poly.pdbx_strand_id
1 'polypeptide(L)'
;VVTTNPYIITSTAGLTGATVTPTPSVMGVSSAYTISFKLGGNGALTAAQDDITLVFPSNTTVPNGLIYGITVNGTPAVGIGTPGTRTIEIETPLSLANLADVNIEFASSSGLVNPTTANTY
;
A
#
# COMPACT_ATOMS: atom_id res chain seq x y z
N VAL A 1 21.71 -1.87 -33.58
CA VAL A 1 21.23 -2.55 -32.36
C VAL A 1 20.85 -1.46 -31.37
N VAL A 2 19.56 -1.26 -31.10
CA VAL A 2 19.12 -0.27 -30.10
C VAL A 2 19.21 -0.96 -28.74
N THR A 3 20.21 -0.58 -27.96
CA THR A 3 20.35 -0.97 -26.56
C THR A 3 19.47 -0.04 -25.74
N THR A 4 18.35 -0.51 -25.21
CA THR A 4 17.51 0.29 -24.33
C THR A 4 18.05 0.25 -22.91
N ASN A 5 18.11 1.45 -22.31
CA ASN A 5 18.77 1.75 -21.05
C ASN A 5 18.19 0.93 -19.86
N PRO A 6 19.01 0.55 -18.87
CA PRO A 6 18.51 -0.10 -17.67
C PRO A 6 17.77 0.95 -16.82
N TYR A 7 16.47 0.77 -16.61
CA TYR A 7 15.75 1.56 -15.61
C TYR A 7 16.05 0.94 -14.24
N ILE A 8 16.95 1.56 -13.51
CA ILE A 8 17.18 1.30 -12.09
C ILE A 8 16.04 2.00 -11.34
N ILE A 9 15.09 1.24 -10.80
CA ILE A 9 14.23 1.75 -9.72
C ILE A 9 14.92 1.42 -8.41
N THR A 10 15.82 2.30 -7.98
CA THR A 10 16.17 2.43 -6.57
C THR A 10 15.61 3.74 -6.08
N SER A 11 14.35 3.74 -5.63
CA SER A 11 13.88 4.73 -4.67
C SER A 11 13.88 4.08 -3.28
N THR A 12 15.07 3.94 -2.71
CA THR A 12 15.19 4.02 -1.24
C THR A 12 15.03 5.49 -0.84
N ALA A 13 13.88 6.10 -1.17
CA ALA A 13 13.49 7.39 -0.63
C ALA A 13 13.03 7.08 0.80
N GLY A 14 13.89 7.34 1.78
CA GLY A 14 13.73 6.92 3.18
C GLY A 14 12.33 7.17 3.75
N LEU A 15 11.48 6.15 3.63
CA LEU A 15 10.22 6.04 4.35
C LEU A 15 10.58 5.84 5.81
N THR A 16 10.01 6.68 6.67
CA THR A 16 10.17 6.55 8.12
C THR A 16 8.82 6.28 8.75
N GLY A 17 8.80 5.40 9.76
CA GLY A 17 7.66 5.24 10.65
C GLY A 17 6.40 4.61 10.05
N ALA A 18 6.52 3.64 9.13
CA ALA A 18 5.37 2.90 8.64
C ALA A 18 4.65 2.19 9.81
N THR A 19 3.48 2.69 10.21
CA THR A 19 2.63 2.05 11.23
C THR A 19 1.47 1.36 10.54
N VAL A 20 1.21 0.10 10.90
CA VAL A 20 0.10 -0.70 10.35
C VAL A 20 -0.78 -1.16 11.50
N THR A 21 -2.07 -0.77 11.49
CA THR A 21 -3.02 -1.16 12.53
C THR A 21 -4.22 -1.89 11.92
N PRO A 22 -4.32 -3.23 12.04
CA PRO A 22 -5.52 -3.97 11.65
C PRO A 22 -6.62 -3.87 12.70
N THR A 23 -7.88 -3.70 12.27
CA THR A 23 -9.07 -3.73 13.15
C THR A 23 -10.16 -4.61 12.54
N PRO A 24 -10.55 -5.73 13.18
CA PRO A 24 -10.00 -6.30 14.41
C PRO A 24 -8.62 -6.95 14.17
N SER A 25 -7.75 -6.97 15.19
CA SER A 25 -6.43 -7.64 15.13
C SER A 25 -6.52 -9.16 15.38
N VAL A 26 -7.51 -9.82 14.79
CA VAL A 26 -7.78 -11.26 14.95
C VAL A 26 -7.25 -12.02 13.73
N MET A 27 -6.49 -13.09 13.96
CA MET A 27 -5.95 -13.94 12.90
C MET A 27 -7.04 -14.48 11.96
N GLY A 28 -6.79 -14.49 10.65
CA GLY A 28 -7.71 -15.09 9.68
C GLY A 28 -9.06 -14.36 9.50
N VAL A 29 -9.21 -13.14 10.04
CA VAL A 29 -10.45 -12.34 9.93
C VAL A 29 -10.28 -11.18 8.96
N SER A 30 -11.34 -10.90 8.19
CA SER A 30 -11.43 -9.70 7.34
C SER A 30 -11.30 -8.46 8.20
N SER A 31 -10.32 -7.61 7.91
CA SER A 31 -9.96 -6.50 8.79
C SER A 31 -9.77 -5.21 8.03
N ALA A 32 -10.11 -4.10 8.66
CA ALA A 32 -9.71 -2.78 8.20
C ALA A 32 -8.22 -2.58 8.51
N TYR A 33 -7.50 -1.85 7.66
CA TYR A 33 -6.08 -1.53 7.87
C TYR A 33 -5.86 -0.04 7.74
N THR A 34 -5.17 0.56 8.70
CA THR A 34 -4.62 1.91 8.57
C THR A 34 -3.11 1.81 8.44
N ILE A 35 -2.56 2.38 7.37
CA ILE A 35 -1.13 2.41 7.06
C ILE A 35 -0.70 3.86 6.95
N SER A 36 0.20 4.30 7.82
CA SER A 36 0.68 5.69 7.80
C SER A 36 2.19 5.73 7.63
N PHE A 37 2.69 6.57 6.73
CA PHE A 37 4.13 6.78 6.49
C PHE A 37 4.39 8.20 5.98
N LYS A 38 5.65 8.62 5.94
CA LYS A 38 6.07 9.91 5.41
C LYS A 38 6.92 9.76 4.16
N LEU A 39 6.64 10.58 3.14
CA LEU A 39 7.41 10.61 1.90
C LEU A 39 8.82 11.19 2.14
N GLY A 40 9.77 10.77 1.32
CA GLY A 40 11.14 11.31 1.34
C GLY A 40 11.25 12.72 0.76
N GLY A 41 12.44 13.32 0.86
CA GLY A 41 12.73 14.65 0.31
C GLY A 41 12.65 14.75 -1.23
N ASN A 42 12.62 13.61 -1.92
CA ASN A 42 12.35 13.49 -3.36
C ASN A 42 11.24 12.45 -3.63
N GLY A 43 10.29 12.33 -2.70
CA GLY A 43 9.25 11.30 -2.72
C GLY A 43 7.88 11.79 -3.16
N ALA A 44 7.76 12.97 -3.78
CA ALA A 44 6.48 13.50 -4.24
C ALA A 44 5.75 12.49 -5.16
N LEU A 45 4.43 12.44 -5.05
CA LEU A 45 3.54 11.63 -5.87
C LEU A 45 2.58 12.54 -6.63
N THR A 46 2.28 12.17 -7.87
CA THR A 46 1.41 12.88 -8.78
C THR A 46 0.12 12.10 -8.96
N ALA A 47 -1.02 12.79 -8.81
CA ALA A 47 -2.33 12.17 -8.98
C ALA A 47 -2.47 11.48 -10.35
N ALA A 48 -3.04 10.27 -10.36
CA ALA A 48 -3.34 9.47 -11.55
C ALA A 48 -2.13 9.18 -12.47
N GLN A 49 -0.91 9.23 -11.91
CA GLN A 49 0.33 8.96 -12.63
C GLN A 49 1.29 8.09 -11.82
N ASP A 50 1.37 8.34 -10.51
CA ASP A 50 2.24 7.58 -9.62
C ASP A 50 1.44 6.59 -8.75
N ASP A 51 2.03 5.42 -8.54
CA ASP A 51 1.44 4.33 -7.77
C ASP A 51 2.10 4.16 -6.39
N ILE A 52 1.30 3.73 -5.42
CA ILE A 52 1.76 3.25 -4.12
C ILE A 52 1.64 1.73 -4.10
N THR A 53 2.77 1.03 -4.04
CA THR A 53 2.81 -0.43 -3.92
C THR A 53 3.03 -0.85 -2.46
N LEU A 54 2.11 -1.65 -1.93
CA LEU A 54 2.16 -2.21 -0.59
C LEU A 54 2.40 -3.72 -0.68
N VAL A 55 3.40 -4.23 0.03
CA VAL A 55 3.70 -5.67 0.13
C VAL A 55 3.29 -6.16 1.52
N PHE A 56 2.35 -7.09 1.58
CA PHE A 56 1.87 -7.65 2.83
C PHE A 56 2.74 -8.83 3.31
N PRO A 57 2.88 -8.99 4.65
CA PRO A 57 3.66 -10.07 5.25
C PRO A 57 3.10 -11.44 4.88
N SER A 58 3.89 -12.49 5.11
CA SER A 58 3.46 -13.86 4.80
C SER A 58 2.19 -14.20 5.57
N ASN A 59 1.35 -15.02 4.95
CA ASN A 59 0.07 -15.47 5.49
C ASN A 59 -1.05 -14.41 5.53
N THR A 60 -0.82 -13.16 5.09
CA THR A 60 -1.92 -12.22 4.78
C THR A 60 -2.63 -12.67 3.51
N THR A 61 -3.98 -12.68 3.51
CA THR A 61 -4.74 -12.89 2.26
C THR A 61 -4.99 -11.54 1.59
N VAL A 62 -4.50 -11.41 0.37
CA VAL A 62 -4.76 -10.26 -0.51
C VAL A 62 -5.76 -10.69 -1.59
N PRO A 63 -6.84 -9.93 -1.85
CA PRO A 63 -7.77 -10.22 -2.95
C PRO A 63 -7.10 -10.17 -4.33
N ASN A 64 -7.70 -10.84 -5.31
CA ASN A 64 -7.25 -10.76 -6.70
C ASN A 64 -8.06 -9.71 -7.48
N GLY A 65 -7.37 -8.83 -8.21
CA GLY A 65 -7.99 -7.83 -9.08
C GLY A 65 -8.36 -6.55 -8.35
N LEU A 66 -9.42 -5.88 -8.81
CA LEU A 66 -9.83 -4.57 -8.29
C LEU A 66 -10.28 -4.64 -6.82
N ILE A 67 -9.70 -3.76 -6.00
CA ILE A 67 -10.01 -3.61 -4.58
C ILE A 67 -10.60 -2.21 -4.34
N TYR A 68 -11.76 -2.19 -3.68
CA TYR A 68 -12.47 -0.97 -3.30
C TYR A 68 -12.43 -0.76 -1.78
N GLY A 69 -12.91 0.41 -1.34
CA GLY A 69 -12.87 0.78 0.08
C GLY A 69 -11.48 1.17 0.54
N ILE A 70 -10.68 1.72 -0.37
CA ILE A 70 -9.36 2.29 -0.08
C ILE A 70 -9.50 3.82 -0.05
N THR A 71 -8.83 4.47 0.89
CA THR A 71 -8.60 5.93 0.81
C THR A 71 -7.12 6.24 0.97
N VAL A 72 -6.67 7.33 0.32
CA VAL A 72 -5.35 7.93 0.51
C VAL A 72 -5.58 9.36 0.99
N ASN A 73 -5.14 9.67 2.21
CA ASN A 73 -5.40 10.94 2.90
C ASN A 73 -6.90 11.34 2.88
N GLY A 74 -7.79 10.36 3.02
CA GLY A 74 -9.25 10.55 3.01
C GLY A 74 -9.88 10.64 1.61
N THR A 75 -9.09 10.67 0.54
CA THR A 75 -9.60 10.65 -0.84
C THR A 75 -9.81 9.20 -1.30
N PRO A 76 -10.97 8.84 -1.86
CA PRO A 76 -11.22 7.49 -2.38
C PRO A 76 -10.20 7.07 -3.43
N ALA A 77 -9.73 5.83 -3.33
CA ALA A 77 -8.82 5.21 -4.28
C ALA A 77 -9.31 3.80 -4.65
N VAL A 78 -8.73 3.26 -5.71
CA VAL A 78 -8.90 1.87 -6.14
C VAL A 78 -7.52 1.24 -6.24
N GLY A 79 -7.41 0.00 -5.82
CA GLY A 79 -6.17 -0.76 -5.90
C GLY A 79 -6.30 -2.02 -6.73
N ILE A 80 -5.18 -2.58 -7.15
CA ILE A 80 -5.07 -3.88 -7.80
C ILE A 80 -4.33 -4.84 -6.86
N GLY A 81 -5.04 -5.85 -6.39
CA GLY A 81 -4.48 -6.91 -5.56
C GLY A 81 -3.91 -8.06 -6.37
N THR A 82 -2.70 -8.49 -6.01
CA THR A 82 -2.03 -9.67 -6.57
C THR A 82 -1.70 -10.65 -5.44
N PRO A 83 -2.49 -11.72 -5.26
CA PRO A 83 -2.31 -12.65 -4.14
C PRO A 83 -0.97 -13.38 -4.15
N GLY A 84 -0.44 -13.74 -5.32
CA GLY A 84 0.81 -14.51 -5.44
C GLY A 84 2.03 -13.78 -4.86
N THR A 85 2.07 -12.46 -5.01
CA THR A 85 3.11 -11.58 -4.46
C THR A 85 2.67 -10.90 -3.15
N ARG A 86 1.40 -11.06 -2.74
CA ARG A 86 0.74 -10.33 -1.65
C ARG A 86 0.90 -8.83 -1.79
N THR A 87 0.73 -8.31 -2.99
CA THR A 87 0.86 -6.88 -3.27
C THR A 87 -0.48 -6.24 -3.54
N ILE A 88 -0.64 -4.99 -3.08
CA ILE A 88 -1.67 -4.10 -3.55
C ILE A 88 -0.98 -2.88 -4.15
N GLU A 89 -1.30 -2.59 -5.41
CA GLU A 89 -0.88 -1.37 -6.10
C GLU A 89 -2.05 -0.39 -6.12
N ILE A 90 -1.82 0.84 -5.68
CA ILE A 90 -2.85 1.88 -5.58
C ILE A 90 -2.41 3.07 -6.42
N GLU A 91 -3.19 3.41 -7.44
CA GLU A 91 -3.00 4.66 -8.16
C GLU A 91 -3.31 5.83 -7.22
N THR A 92 -2.37 6.76 -7.06
CA THR A 92 -2.52 7.84 -6.07
C THR A 92 -3.64 8.79 -6.53
N PRO A 93 -4.72 9.00 -5.73
CA PRO A 93 -5.87 9.79 -6.16
C PRO A 93 -5.67 11.31 -6.01
N LEU A 94 -4.58 11.73 -5.35
CA LEU A 94 -4.21 13.13 -5.17
C LEU A 94 -2.70 13.31 -5.27
N SER A 95 -2.23 14.50 -5.64
CA SER A 95 -0.81 14.80 -5.61
C SER A 95 -0.35 15.05 -4.17
N LEU A 96 0.77 14.44 -3.79
CA LEU A 96 1.40 14.54 -2.47
C LEU A 96 2.80 15.13 -2.65
N ALA A 97 3.11 16.19 -1.92
CA ALA A 97 4.41 16.84 -2.02
C ALA A 97 5.52 16.01 -1.36
N ASN A 98 6.78 16.37 -1.64
CA ASN A 98 7.93 15.86 -0.88
C ASN A 98 7.69 16.05 0.62
N LEU A 99 8.11 15.07 1.44
CA LEU A 99 7.93 15.10 2.89
C LEU A 99 6.46 15.13 3.37
N ALA A 100 5.48 14.87 2.50
CA ALA A 100 4.08 14.78 2.95
C ALA A 100 3.84 13.52 3.79
N ASP A 101 2.93 13.64 4.75
CA ASP A 101 2.39 12.50 5.49
C ASP A 101 1.32 11.81 4.62
N VAL A 102 1.37 10.48 4.59
CA VAL A 102 0.47 9.62 3.84
C VAL A 102 -0.23 8.69 4.81
N ASN A 103 -1.55 8.67 4.73
CA ASN A 103 -2.41 7.78 5.48
C ASN A 103 -3.29 7.01 4.50
N ILE A 104 -3.13 5.70 4.46
CA ILE A 104 -3.89 4.80 3.61
C ILE A 104 -4.81 3.98 4.50
N GLU A 105 -6.10 4.00 4.18
CA GLU A 105 -7.10 3.24 4.92
C GLU A 105 -7.77 2.23 4.00
N PHE A 106 -7.77 0.98 4.44
CA PHE A 106 -8.55 -0.10 3.85
C PHE A 106 -9.73 -0.37 4.75
N ALA A 107 -10.95 -0.28 4.22
CA ALA A 107 -12.14 -0.75 4.91
C ALA A 107 -12.13 -2.28 5.05
N SER A 108 -12.90 -2.83 5.98
CA SER A 108 -13.07 -4.29 6.12
C SER A 108 -13.65 -4.96 4.87
N SER A 109 -14.38 -4.20 4.04
CA SER A 109 -14.90 -4.62 2.73
C SER A 109 -13.83 -4.72 1.64
N SER A 110 -12.61 -4.28 1.89
CA SER A 110 -11.48 -4.42 0.95
C SER A 110 -11.08 -5.88 0.74
N GLY A 111 -11.53 -6.80 1.60
CA GLY A 111 -11.24 -8.23 1.49
C GLY A 111 -9.85 -8.64 1.98
N LEU A 112 -9.10 -7.74 2.60
CA LEU A 112 -7.85 -8.07 3.29
C LEU A 112 -8.14 -8.92 4.54
N VAL A 113 -7.44 -10.05 4.65
CA VAL A 113 -7.53 -10.95 5.81
C VAL A 113 -6.19 -11.01 6.52
N ASN A 114 -6.22 -10.82 7.84
CA ASN A 114 -5.02 -10.86 8.70
C ASN A 114 -4.24 -12.17 8.56
N PRO A 115 -2.90 -12.12 8.77
CA PRO A 115 -2.06 -13.31 8.85
C PRO A 115 -2.65 -14.42 9.73
N THR A 116 -2.60 -15.66 9.24
CA THR A 116 -2.98 -16.86 10.02
C THR A 116 -1.89 -17.34 10.98
N THR A 117 -0.70 -16.72 10.92
CA THR A 117 0.37 -16.87 11.90
C THR A 117 0.63 -15.53 12.56
N ALA A 118 0.49 -15.44 13.88
CA ALA A 118 0.95 -14.29 14.64
C ALA A 118 2.49 -14.31 14.65
N ASN A 119 3.13 -13.63 13.71
CA ASN A 119 4.53 -13.25 13.90
C ASN A 119 4.54 -11.95 14.67
N THR A 120 5.08 -12.01 15.89
CA THR A 120 5.58 -10.85 16.61
C THR A 120 6.60 -10.14 15.73
N TYR A 121 6.30 -8.90 15.35
CA TYR A 121 7.24 -7.97 14.71
C TYR A 121 8.31 -7.51 15.69
#